data_AF-A0A3A8JQ15-F1
#
_entry.id   AF-A0A3A8JQ15-F1
#
_cell.length_a   1.000
_cell.length_b   1.000
_cell.length_c   1.000
_cell.angle_alpha   90.00
_cell.angle_beta   90.00
_cell.angle_gamma   90.00
#
_symmetry.space_group_name_H-M   'P 1'
#
loop_
_entity.id
_entity.type
_entity.pdbx_description
1 polymer ?
#
loop_
_entity_poly.entity_id
_entity_poly.type
_entity_poly.pdbx_seq_one_letter_code
_entity_poly.pdbx_strand_id
1 'polypeptide(L)'
;EPAEYREIHIALLTGLLSHIGMKDAEKQEYTGARNARFSIFPGSGLFKKPPKWTMVAELVETSRLWGRIAARIDPEWVEPVAQHLLKRSYSEPHWERAQGAVMATEKVTVYGLPVVAARKVNYSQIDPALC
;
A
#
# COMPACT_ATOMS: atom_id res chain seq x y z
N GLU A 1 -24.25 -6.10 14.99
CA GLU A 1 -23.02 -6.33 15.77
C GLU A 1 -22.06 -5.17 15.54
N PRO A 2 -21.14 -4.86 16.47
CA PRO A 2 -20.09 -3.86 16.23
C PRO A 2 -19.16 -4.33 15.11
N ALA A 3 -18.68 -3.39 14.29
CA ALA A 3 -17.74 -3.69 13.20
C ALA A 3 -16.35 -4.05 13.74
N GLU A 4 -15.67 -4.97 13.08
CA GLU A 4 -14.32 -5.40 13.41
C GLU A 4 -13.28 -4.35 13.01
N TYR A 5 -12.09 -4.41 13.63
CA TYR A 5 -11.01 -3.44 13.37
C TYR A 5 -10.73 -3.26 11.87
N ARG A 6 -10.61 -4.37 11.13
CA ARG A 6 -10.34 -4.35 9.69
C ARG A 6 -11.45 -3.62 8.91
N GLU A 7 -12.71 -3.85 9.24
CA GLU A 7 -13.86 -3.30 8.51
C GLU A 7 -13.95 -1.78 8.67
N ILE A 8 -13.71 -1.29 9.88
CA ILE A 8 -13.67 0.16 10.17
C ILE A 8 -12.57 0.83 9.34
N HIS A 9 -11.37 0.25 9.30
CA HIS A 9 -10.24 0.86 8.59
C HIS A 9 -10.38 0.74 7.07
N ILE A 10 -10.98 -0.34 6.55
CA ILE A 10 -11.33 -0.45 5.12
C ILE A 10 -12.34 0.65 4.74
N ALA A 11 -13.37 0.88 5.55
CA ALA A 11 -14.34 1.95 5.31
C ALA A 11 -13.70 3.35 5.35
N LEU A 12 -12.72 3.59 6.23
CA LEU A 12 -11.96 4.84 6.23
C LEU A 12 -11.03 4.96 5.02
N LEU A 13 -10.40 3.86 4.61
CA LEU A 13 -9.48 3.85 3.48
C LEU A 13 -10.15 4.30 2.19
N THR A 14 -11.44 4.02 1.95
CA THR A 14 -12.13 4.44 0.72
C THR A 14 -12.12 5.97 0.52
N GLY A 15 -12.07 6.76 1.60
CA GLY A 15 -11.96 8.21 1.55
C GLY A 15 -10.54 8.76 1.78
N LEU A 16 -9.65 7.95 2.37
CA LEU A 16 -8.34 8.40 2.87
C LEU A 16 -7.15 7.68 2.22
N LEU A 17 -7.29 7.20 0.97
CA LEU A 17 -6.21 6.51 0.24
C LEU A 17 -4.93 7.35 0.12
N SER A 18 -5.02 8.67 0.12
CA SER A 18 -3.85 9.55 0.09
C SER A 18 -3.13 9.68 1.45
N HIS A 19 -3.72 9.19 2.53
CA HIS A 19 -3.18 9.30 3.90
C HIS A 19 -2.57 7.99 4.40
N ILE A 20 -2.26 7.06 3.50
CA ILE A 20 -1.49 5.86 3.83
C ILE A 20 0.00 6.15 3.76
N GLY A 21 0.79 5.42 4.55
CA GLY A 21 2.24 5.49 4.52
C GLY A 21 2.91 4.16 4.79
N MET A 22 4.03 3.94 4.12
CA MET A 22 4.95 2.84 4.35
C MET A 22 6.18 3.37 5.08
N LYS A 23 6.50 2.77 6.22
CA LYS A 23 7.65 3.17 7.04
C LYS A 23 8.95 2.91 6.28
N ASP A 24 9.85 3.88 6.33
CA ASP A 24 11.22 3.73 5.87
C ASP A 24 11.99 2.76 6.80
N ALA A 25 12.89 1.95 6.24
CA ALA A 25 13.63 0.96 7.02
C ALA A 25 14.72 1.62 7.89
N GLU A 26 15.27 2.74 7.43
CA GLU A 26 16.43 3.39 8.05
C GLU A 26 16.03 4.61 8.90
N LYS A 27 14.87 5.21 8.60
CA LYS A 27 14.42 6.47 9.20
C LYS A 27 13.11 6.30 9.98
N GLN A 28 12.88 7.16 10.98
CA GLN A 28 11.59 7.26 11.69
C GLN A 28 10.58 8.13 10.91
N GLU A 29 10.45 7.85 9.61
CA GLU A 29 9.55 8.53 8.70
C GLU A 29 8.80 7.51 7.83
N TYR A 30 7.71 7.97 7.25
CA TYR A 30 6.89 7.23 6.32
C TYR A 30 6.99 7.88 4.95
N THR A 31 7.11 7.05 3.92
CA THR A 31 6.77 7.45 2.56
C THR A 31 5.27 7.34 2.41
N GLY A 32 4.61 8.46 2.19
CA GLY A 32 3.18 8.57 1.91
C GLY A 32 2.87 8.66 0.43
N ALA A 33 1.58 8.83 0.13
CA ALA A 33 1.11 9.04 -1.23
C ALA A 33 1.86 10.21 -1.91
N ARG A 34 2.16 10.05 -3.20
CA ARG A 34 2.85 11.06 -4.03
C ARG A 34 4.20 11.49 -3.45
N ASN A 35 4.92 10.54 -2.86
CA ASN A 35 6.24 10.74 -2.22
C ASN A 35 6.26 11.72 -1.04
N ALA A 36 5.10 12.02 -0.43
CA ALA A 36 5.06 12.79 0.82
C ALA A 36 5.91 12.08 1.90
N ARG A 37 6.60 12.85 2.75
CA ARG A 37 7.37 12.32 3.87
C ARG A 37 6.76 12.84 5.16
N PHE A 38 6.29 11.94 6.03
CA PHE A 38 5.67 12.31 7.29
C PHE A 38 6.14 11.41 8.44
N SER A 39 6.05 11.89 9.67
CA SER A 39 6.26 11.07 10.87
C SER A 39 4.95 10.96 11.66
N ILE A 40 4.77 9.87 12.41
CA ILE A 40 3.64 9.77 13.35
C ILE A 40 3.84 10.81 14.45
N PHE A 41 2.76 11.51 14.84
CA PHE A 41 2.79 12.50 15.90
C PHE A 41 3.32 11.91 17.24
N PRO A 42 4.21 12.59 17.98
CA PRO A 42 4.84 12.03 19.19
C PRO A 42 3.86 11.61 20.29
N GLY A 43 2.69 12.25 20.37
CA GLY A 43 1.63 11.89 21.32
C GLY A 43 0.84 10.62 20.94
N SER A 44 1.11 10.00 19.79
CA SER A 44 0.44 8.76 19.37
C SER A 44 0.97 7.55 20.12
N GLY A 45 0.08 6.61 20.47
CA GLY A 45 0.47 5.30 21.00
C GLY A 45 1.35 4.48 20.04
N LEU A 46 1.30 4.77 18.74
CA LEU A 46 2.12 4.11 17.72
C LEU A 46 3.53 4.72 17.56
N PHE A 47 3.83 5.83 18.24
CA PHE A 47 5.11 6.55 18.03
C PHE A 47 6.33 5.70 18.46
N LYS A 48 6.24 5.01 19.60
CA LYS A 48 7.36 4.20 20.13
C LYS A 48 7.61 2.92 19.32
N LYS A 49 6.55 2.34 18.75
CA LYS A 49 6.60 1.11 17.95
C LYS A 49 5.82 1.31 16.66
N PRO A 50 6.39 2.06 15.69
CA PRO A 50 5.66 2.41 14.47
C PRO A 50 5.48 1.17 13.59
N PRO A 51 4.27 0.88 13.10
CA PRO A 51 4.03 -0.24 12.19
C PRO A 51 4.72 -0.03 10.83
N LYS A 52 4.87 -1.10 10.05
CA LYS A 52 5.41 -1.00 8.69
C LYS A 52 4.48 -0.21 7.76
N TRP A 53 3.17 -0.37 7.94
CA TRP A 53 2.13 0.33 7.21
C TRP A 53 1.17 1.01 8.18
N THR A 54 0.80 2.24 7.86
CA THR A 54 -0.13 3.03 8.64
C THR A 54 -1.08 3.78 7.71
N MET A 55 -2.28 4.06 8.20
CA MET A 55 -3.08 5.19 7.75
C MET A 55 -3.12 6.25 8.84
N VAL A 56 -3.41 7.49 8.45
CA VAL A 56 -3.63 8.61 9.37
C VAL A 56 -4.91 9.34 8.97
N ALA A 57 -5.67 9.86 9.93
CA ALA A 57 -6.84 10.67 9.60
C ALA A 57 -6.41 12.02 9.02
N GLU A 58 -5.31 12.58 9.53
CA GLU A 58 -4.86 13.94 9.20
C GLU A 58 -3.35 14.00 8.96
N LEU A 59 -2.96 14.77 7.97
CA LEU A 59 -1.59 15.20 7.72
C LEU A 59 -1.50 16.70 8.01
N VAL A 60 -0.74 17.08 9.05
CA VAL A 60 -0.65 18.47 9.52
C VAL A 60 0.81 18.93 9.47
N GLU A 61 1.06 20.03 8.77
CA GLU A 61 2.40 20.61 8.64
C GLU A 61 2.62 21.69 9.70
N THR A 62 3.65 21.51 10.53
CA THR A 62 4.10 22.53 11.50
C THR A 62 5.62 22.71 11.39
N SER A 63 6.39 21.96 12.19
CA SER A 63 7.85 21.86 12.07
C SER A 63 8.30 20.84 11.03
N ARG A 64 7.44 19.85 10.77
CA ARG A 64 7.49 18.86 9.70
C ARG A 64 6.08 18.35 9.48
N LEU A 65 5.88 17.51 8.46
CA LEU A 65 4.60 16.87 8.22
C LEU A 65 4.33 15.78 9.26
N TRP A 66 3.26 15.94 10.03
CA TRP A 66 2.84 15.02 11.09
C TRP A 66 1.57 14.28 10.71
N GLY A 67 1.60 12.96 10.85
CA GLY A 67 0.42 12.10 10.78
C GLY A 67 -0.26 11.98 12.14
N ARG A 68 -1.53 12.42 12.24
CA ARG A 68 -2.34 12.36 13.48
C ARG A 68 -3.46 11.35 13.34
N ILE A 69 -3.90 10.81 14.48
CA ILE A 69 -4.92 9.75 14.55
C ILE A 69 -4.51 8.57 13.65
N ALA A 70 -3.36 7.98 13.98
CA ALA A 70 -2.71 6.95 13.19
C ALA A 70 -3.23 5.56 13.56
N ALA A 71 -3.41 4.70 12.57
CA ALA A 71 -3.81 3.32 12.75
C ALA A 71 -2.96 2.39 11.88
N ARG A 72 -2.65 1.20 12.43
CA ARG A 72 -1.98 0.14 11.67
C ARG A 72 -2.96 -0.40 10.62
N ILE A 73 -2.47 -0.57 9.40
CA ILE A 73 -3.19 -1.25 8.33
C ILE A 73 -2.29 -2.32 7.70
N ASP A 74 -2.90 -3.26 6.98
CA ASP A 74 -2.18 -4.15 6.09
C ASP A 74 -2.36 -3.69 4.63
N PRO A 75 -1.30 -3.75 3.79
CA PRO A 75 -1.34 -3.23 2.42
C PRO A 75 -2.37 -3.94 1.54
N GLU A 76 -2.68 -5.20 1.83
CA GLU A 76 -3.70 -5.99 1.13
C GLU A 76 -5.12 -5.42 1.26
N TRP A 77 -5.39 -4.58 2.27
CA TRP A 77 -6.69 -3.92 2.43
C TRP A 77 -6.89 -2.79 1.40
N VAL A 78 -5.79 -2.27 0.84
CA VAL A 78 -5.80 -1.12 -0.07
C VAL A 78 -6.18 -1.53 -1.50
N GLU A 79 -5.69 -2.68 -1.98
CA GLU A 79 -5.92 -3.12 -3.37
C GLU A 79 -7.42 -3.21 -3.73
N PRO A 80 -8.31 -3.81 -2.92
CA PRO A 80 -9.73 -3.91 -3.26
C PRO A 80 -10.46 -2.57 -3.35
N VAL A 81 -10.10 -1.59 -2.50
CA VAL A 81 -10.77 -0.28 -2.43
C VAL A 81 -10.16 0.76 -3.36
N ALA A 82 -8.91 0.56 -3.79
CA ALA A 82 -8.16 1.53 -4.59
C ALA A 82 -8.13 1.17 -6.09
N GLN A 83 -8.91 0.20 -6.57
CA GLN A 83 -8.81 -0.35 -7.94
C GLN A 83 -8.71 0.71 -9.05
N HIS A 84 -9.44 1.82 -8.90
CA HIS A 84 -9.49 2.96 -9.83
C HIS A 84 -8.21 3.82 -9.85
N LEU A 85 -7.28 3.61 -8.90
CA LEU A 85 -6.02 4.35 -8.75
C LEU A 85 -4.78 3.45 -8.86
N LEU A 86 -4.97 2.13 -8.90
CA LEU A 86 -3.86 1.19 -8.98
C LEU A 86 -3.16 1.29 -10.32
N LYS A 87 -1.83 1.34 -10.27
CA LYS A 87 -0.96 1.13 -11.43
C LYS A 87 -0.33 -0.24 -11.33
N ARG A 88 -0.47 -1.03 -12.39
CA ARG A 88 0.09 -2.38 -12.50
C ARG A 88 1.25 -2.38 -13.48
N SER A 89 2.32 -3.07 -13.13
CA SER A 89 3.46 -3.32 -14.01
C SER A 89 3.83 -4.80 -13.94
N TYR A 90 4.16 -5.37 -15.08
CA TYR A 90 4.55 -6.77 -15.20
C TYR A 90 6.00 -6.87 -15.65
N SER A 91 6.74 -7.81 -15.08
CA SER A 91 8.14 -8.07 -15.41
C SER A 91 8.41 -9.56 -15.52
N GLU A 92 9.53 -9.89 -16.18
CA GLU A 92 10.06 -11.26 -16.27
C GLU A 92 9.04 -12.27 -16.86
N PRO A 93 8.43 -12.01 -18.03
CA PRO A 93 7.58 -13.02 -18.67
C PRO A 93 8.43 -14.24 -19.06
N HIS A 94 8.04 -15.42 -18.58
CA HIS A 94 8.75 -16.67 -18.84
C HIS A 94 7.80 -17.86 -18.88
N TRP A 95 8.12 -18.86 -19.70
CA TRP A 95 7.38 -20.12 -19.70
C TRP A 95 7.68 -20.91 -18.43
N GLU A 96 6.65 -21.29 -17.69
CA GLU A 96 6.79 -22.16 -16.52
C GLU A 96 6.19 -23.54 -16.80
N ARG A 97 7.04 -24.57 -16.81
CA ARG A 97 6.62 -25.95 -17.10
C ARG A 97 5.58 -26.49 -16.12
N ALA A 98 5.66 -26.12 -14.84
CA ALA A 98 4.73 -26.60 -13.81
C ALA A 98 3.29 -26.06 -13.99
N GLN A 99 3.16 -24.83 -14.49
CA GLN A 99 1.85 -24.20 -14.77
C GLN A 99 1.40 -24.43 -16.21
N GLY A 100 2.32 -24.78 -17.12
CA GLY A 100 2.02 -24.95 -18.55
C GLY A 100 1.58 -23.63 -19.22
N ALA A 101 2.06 -22.50 -18.71
CA ALA A 101 1.68 -21.16 -19.17
C ALA A 101 2.86 -20.19 -19.07
N VAL A 102 2.75 -19.05 -19.78
CA VAL A 102 3.67 -17.93 -19.59
C VAL A 102 3.28 -17.21 -18.30
N MET A 103 4.22 -17.16 -17.36
CA MET A 103 4.06 -16.52 -16.06
C MET A 103 4.86 -15.22 -16.02
N ALA A 104 4.38 -14.23 -15.26
CA ALA A 104 5.09 -12.99 -15.01
C ALA A 104 4.97 -12.57 -13.55
N THR A 105 5.83 -11.65 -13.14
CA THR A 105 5.77 -10.99 -11.83
C THR A 105 5.00 -9.68 -11.96
N GLU A 106 3.88 -9.55 -11.25
CA GLU A 106 3.09 -8.33 -11.15
C GLU A 106 3.51 -7.51 -9.92
N LYS A 107 3.73 -6.21 -10.13
CA LYS A 107 3.85 -5.20 -9.10
C LYS A 107 2.68 -4.24 -9.19
N VAL A 108 2.02 -3.97 -8.07
CA VAL A 108 0.87 -3.07 -7.97
C VAL A 108 1.21 -1.91 -7.04
N THR A 109 0.98 -0.70 -7.53
CA THR A 109 1.27 0.52 -6.79
C THR A 109 0.05 1.43 -6.73
N VAL A 110 -0.07 2.19 -5.64
CA VAL A 110 -1.06 3.28 -5.49
C VAL A 110 -0.32 4.52 -5.04
N TYR A 111 -0.49 5.63 -5.76
CA TYR A 111 0.23 6.90 -5.48
C TYR A 111 1.76 6.76 -5.29
N GLY A 112 2.39 5.79 -5.95
CA GLY A 112 3.83 5.51 -5.83
C GLY A 112 4.21 4.53 -4.72
N LEU A 113 3.27 4.12 -3.87
CA LEU A 113 3.49 3.13 -2.81
C LEU A 113 3.22 1.71 -3.31
N PRO A 114 4.12 0.73 -3.07
CA PRO A 114 3.93 -0.65 -3.51
C PRO A 114 2.99 -1.42 -2.57
N VAL A 115 1.73 -1.58 -2.97
CA VAL A 115 0.75 -2.38 -2.20
C VAL A 115 0.91 -3.89 -2.47
N VAL A 116 1.35 -4.25 -3.67
CA VAL A 116 1.80 -5.60 -4.02
C VAL A 116 3.21 -5.48 -4.60
N ALA A 117 4.19 -6.04 -3.91
CA ALA A 117 5.59 -5.94 -4.32
C ALA A 117 5.92 -6.87 -5.50
N ALA A 118 5.49 -8.13 -5.41
CA ALA A 118 5.68 -9.16 -6.42
C ALA A 118 4.60 -10.24 -6.24
N ARG A 119 3.66 -10.32 -7.19
CA ARG A 119 2.64 -11.38 -7.27
C ARG A 119 2.83 -12.12 -8.59
N LYS A 120 2.92 -13.44 -8.52
CA LYS A 120 3.00 -14.27 -9.73
C LYS A 120 1.63 -14.29 -10.41
N VAL A 121 1.60 -14.01 -11.71
CA VAL A 121 0.38 -13.95 -12.52
C VAL A 121 0.54 -14.72 -13.83
N ASN A 122 -0.58 -15.27 -14.32
CA ASN A 122 -0.63 -15.86 -15.66
C ASN A 122 -0.62 -14.72 -16.68
N TYR A 123 0.47 -14.61 -17.42
CA TYR A 123 0.71 -13.50 -18.33
C TYR A 123 -0.06 -13.65 -19.64
N SER A 124 -0.41 -14.88 -20.03
CA SER A 124 -1.20 -15.16 -21.24
C SER A 124 -2.60 -14.55 -21.19
N GLN A 125 -3.14 -14.27 -20.00
CA GLN A 125 -4.43 -13.57 -19.83
C GLN A 125 -4.29 -12.04 -19.90
N ILE A 126 -3.08 -11.51 -19.71
CA ILE A 126 -2.80 -10.08 -19.61
C ILE A 126 -2.36 -9.53 -20.97
N ASP A 127 -1.41 -10.19 -21.62
CA ASP A 127 -0.96 -9.86 -22.97
C ASP A 127 -0.81 -11.15 -23.79
N PRO A 128 -1.91 -11.61 -24.42
CA PRO A 128 -1.89 -12.82 -25.24
C PRO A 128 -0.98 -12.70 -26.47
N ALA A 129 -0.71 -11.49 -26.97
CA ALA A 129 0.03 -11.30 -28.22
C ALA A 129 1.55 -11.49 -28.03
N LEU A 130 2.05 -11.31 -26.82
CA LEU A 130 3.46 -11.55 -26.47
C LEU A 130 3.76 -13.02 -26.13
N CYS A 131 2.74 -13.85 -25.94
CA CYS A 131 2.83 -15.21 -25.39
C CYS A 131 2.83 -16.32 -26.45
#